data_AF-A0A1F3Y0H6-F1
#
_entry.id   AF-A0A1F3Y0H6-F1
#
_cell.length_a   1.000
_cell.length_b   1.000
_cell.length_c   1.000
_cell.angle_alpha   90.00
_cell.angle_beta   90.00
_cell.angle_gamma   90.00
#
_symmetry.space_group_name_H-M   'P 1'
#
loop_
_entity.id
_entity.type
_entity.pdbx_description
1 polymer ?
#
loop_
_entity_poly.entity_id
_entity_poly.type
_entity_poly.pdbx_seq_one_letter_code
_entity_poly.pdbx_strand_id
1 'polypeptide(L)'
;MGERCFSSRRILLLLAFAGFTVPFHAEAGPACKTELEKLIPQLLEHPKTALNKDLVAHGSWNVRKEVRTRLRDAKHSDHGGKHTRAKTTEEAKKFSHSAAQYLPTKSNRALEQSALKSDEGKLLLKADGSFWKVYRFEDPVGYDQGELTRWIRVEYSSGVYHGHPMSIDRVRKYVPEARP
;
A
#
# COMPACT_ATOMS: atom_id res chain seq x y z
N MET A 1 -11.74 -5.39 -26.18
CA MET A 1 -12.21 -4.00 -26.02
C MET A 1 -12.46 -3.79 -24.54
N GLY A 2 -11.64 -2.94 -23.91
CA GLY A 2 -11.66 -2.74 -22.46
C GLY A 2 -12.65 -1.65 -22.08
N GLU A 3 -13.50 -1.94 -21.10
CA GLU A 3 -14.32 -0.93 -20.44
C GLU A 3 -13.66 -0.53 -19.11
N ARG A 4 -13.38 0.77 -19.02
CA ARG A 4 -12.75 1.44 -17.89
C ARG A 4 -13.80 1.61 -16.79
N CYS A 5 -13.49 1.14 -15.58
CA CYS A 5 -14.26 1.47 -14.40
C CYS A 5 -13.98 2.94 -14.04
N PHE A 6 -14.93 3.83 -14.33
CA PHE A 6 -14.84 5.26 -14.03
C PHE A 6 -15.07 5.48 -12.53
N SER A 7 -14.09 6.10 -11.88
CA SER A 7 -14.17 6.55 -10.48
C SER A 7 -15.10 7.77 -10.37
N SER A 8 -16.35 7.55 -9.99
CA SER A 8 -17.31 8.62 -9.71
C SER A 8 -17.06 9.25 -8.34
N ARG A 9 -16.08 10.16 -8.27
CA ARG A 9 -15.99 11.22 -7.26
C ARG A 9 -15.55 12.53 -7.89
N ARG A 10 -16.38 13.09 -8.76
CA ARG A 10 -16.46 14.52 -9.13
C ARG A 10 -17.56 14.66 -10.18
N ILE A 11 -18.21 15.83 -10.20
CA ILE A 11 -19.36 16.23 -11.04
C ILE A 11 -20.71 15.94 -10.37
N LEU A 12 -21.12 16.86 -9.50
CA LEU A 12 -22.46 17.46 -9.59
C LEU A 12 -22.46 18.83 -8.90
N LEU A 13 -21.86 19.81 -9.56
CA LEU A 13 -22.21 21.22 -9.42
C LEU A 13 -22.50 21.69 -10.85
N LEU A 14 -23.59 22.47 -11.01
CA LEU A 14 -24.23 22.92 -12.26
C LEU A 14 -25.16 21.90 -12.93
N LEU A 15 -26.47 22.07 -12.67
CA LEU A 15 -27.49 22.44 -13.66
C LEU A 15 -28.87 22.32 -13.00
N ALA A 16 -29.27 23.38 -12.28
CA ALA A 16 -30.66 23.59 -11.91
C ALA A 16 -31.26 24.53 -12.95
N PHE A 17 -31.93 24.00 -13.97
CA PHE A 17 -32.94 24.68 -14.81
C PHE A 17 -33.43 23.72 -15.89
N ALA A 18 -34.40 22.88 -15.54
CA ALA A 18 -35.43 22.33 -16.43
C ALA A 18 -36.26 21.36 -15.58
N GLY A 19 -37.54 21.68 -15.38
CA GLY A 19 -38.47 20.90 -14.58
C GLY A 19 -38.82 19.54 -15.19
N PHE A 20 -37.91 18.58 -15.06
CA PHE A 20 -38.14 17.17 -15.35
C PHE A 20 -38.14 16.39 -14.04
N THR A 21 -39.33 15.94 -13.60
CA THR A 21 -39.47 14.93 -12.55
C THR A 21 -39.07 13.58 -13.13
N VAL A 22 -37.85 13.13 -12.83
CA VAL A 22 -37.42 11.75 -13.10
C VAL A 22 -37.85 10.90 -11.91
N PRO A 23 -38.54 9.76 -12.08
CA PRO A 23 -38.78 8.85 -10.98
C PRO A 23 -37.43 8.26 -10.56
N PHE A 24 -36.98 8.63 -9.35
CA PHE A 24 -35.83 8.02 -8.70
C PHE A 24 -36.24 6.62 -8.23
N HIS A 25 -36.06 5.63 -9.09
CA HIS A 25 -35.87 4.24 -8.69
C HIS A 25 -34.52 3.80 -9.26
N ALA A 26 -33.46 4.13 -8.53
CA ALA A 26 -32.16 3.48 -8.73
C ALA A 26 -32.22 2.11 -8.07
N GLU A 27 -32.77 1.12 -8.79
CA GLU A 27 -32.52 -0.28 -8.47
C GLU A 27 -31.03 -0.56 -8.73
N ALA A 28 -30.26 -0.69 -7.66
CA ALA A 28 -28.91 -1.22 -7.73
C ALA A 28 -28.99 -2.68 -8.19
N GLY A 29 -28.63 -2.94 -9.45
CA GLY A 29 -28.61 -4.29 -10.01
C GLY A 29 -27.74 -5.27 -9.20
N PRO A 30 -28.09 -6.57 -9.16
CA PRO A 30 -27.55 -7.56 -8.22
C PRO A 30 -26.08 -7.96 -8.47
N ALA A 31 -25.37 -7.34 -9.42
CA ALA A 31 -24.04 -7.79 -9.83
C ALA A 31 -22.86 -7.17 -9.06
N CYS A 32 -23.07 -6.16 -8.21
CA CYS A 32 -21.97 -5.49 -7.47
C CYS A 32 -21.80 -5.99 -6.02
N LYS A 33 -22.74 -6.78 -5.50
CA LYS A 33 -22.68 -7.34 -4.13
C LYS A 33 -21.96 -8.69 -4.02
N THR A 34 -21.79 -9.40 -5.14
CA THR A 34 -21.46 -10.82 -5.13
C THR A 34 -20.00 -11.14 -4.83
N GLU A 35 -19.04 -10.26 -5.08
CA GLU A 35 -17.62 -10.55 -4.76
C GLU A 35 -17.27 -10.25 -3.29
N LEU A 36 -17.87 -9.19 -2.71
CA LEU A 36 -17.68 -8.87 -1.29
C LEU A 36 -18.37 -9.90 -0.40
N GLU A 37 -19.58 -10.36 -0.76
CA GLU A 37 -20.35 -11.35 0.00
C GLU A 37 -19.74 -12.76 -0.05
N LYS A 38 -19.04 -13.12 -1.12
CA LYS A 38 -18.30 -14.41 -1.24
C LYS A 38 -17.03 -14.47 -0.40
N LEU A 39 -16.43 -13.32 -0.07
CA LEU A 39 -15.21 -13.23 0.76
C LEU A 39 -15.51 -13.23 2.27
N ILE A 40 -16.75 -12.91 2.68
CA ILE A 40 -17.16 -12.83 4.08
C ILE A 40 -17.02 -14.16 4.83
N PRO A 41 -17.39 -15.34 4.27
CA PRO A 41 -17.22 -16.61 4.96
C PRO A 41 -15.74 -17.01 5.15
N GLN A 42 -14.87 -16.72 4.18
CA GLN A 42 -13.44 -17.05 4.24
C GLN A 42 -12.68 -16.19 5.27
N LEU A 43 -13.18 -14.99 5.58
CA LEU A 43 -12.64 -14.08 6.59
C LEU A 43 -13.07 -14.44 8.03
N LEU A 44 -14.07 -15.31 8.20
CA LEU A 44 -14.63 -15.71 9.50
C LEU A 44 -13.96 -16.95 10.13
N GLU A 45 -13.10 -17.67 9.39
CA GLU A 45 -12.47 -18.92 9.86
C GLU A 45 -11.19 -18.71 10.68
N HIS A 46 -10.68 -17.47 10.79
CA HIS A 46 -9.48 -17.14 11.57
C HIS A 46 -9.82 -16.34 12.83
N PRO A 47 -9.13 -16.57 13.96
CA PRO A 47 -9.59 -16.20 15.29
C PRO A 47 -9.93 -14.71 15.37
N LYS A 48 -10.97 -14.40 16.15
CA LYS A 48 -11.56 -13.09 16.47
C LYS A 48 -10.51 -12.08 16.98
N THR A 49 -9.59 -11.65 16.13
CA THR A 49 -8.64 -10.58 16.44
C THR A 49 -9.35 -9.23 16.33
N ALA A 50 -8.92 -8.24 17.11
CA ALA A 50 -9.46 -6.88 17.04
C ALA A 50 -9.42 -6.29 15.62
N LEU A 51 -8.45 -6.73 14.81
CA LEU A 51 -8.31 -6.36 13.39
C LEU A 51 -9.50 -6.83 12.53
N ASN A 52 -9.97 -8.07 12.72
CA ASN A 52 -11.14 -8.58 12.01
C ASN A 52 -12.42 -7.85 12.41
N LYS A 53 -12.55 -7.46 13.68
CA LYS A 53 -13.68 -6.64 14.15
C LYS A 53 -13.66 -5.23 13.51
N ASP A 54 -12.50 -4.58 13.45
CA ASP A 54 -12.35 -3.26 12.83
C ASP A 54 -12.54 -3.29 11.31
N LEU A 55 -12.09 -4.36 10.65
CA LEU A 55 -12.35 -4.57 9.22
C LEU A 55 -13.84 -4.69 8.93
N VAL A 56 -14.56 -5.53 9.68
CA VAL A 56 -16.00 -5.75 9.49
C VAL A 56 -16.84 -4.53 9.88
N ALA A 57 -16.50 -3.86 11.00
CA ALA A 57 -17.30 -2.75 11.51
C ALA A 57 -17.00 -1.40 10.83
N HIS A 58 -15.74 -1.17 10.42
CA HIS A 58 -15.27 0.15 10.00
C HIS A 58 -14.35 0.13 8.77
N GLY A 59 -14.24 -1.00 8.06
CA GLY A 59 -13.34 -1.13 6.92
C GLY A 59 -11.87 -0.83 7.28
N SER A 60 -11.45 -1.21 8.50
CA SER A 60 -10.12 -0.97 9.06
C SER A 60 -9.77 0.51 9.34
N TRP A 61 -10.78 1.37 9.56
CA TRP A 61 -10.55 2.79 9.81
C TRP A 61 -9.77 3.07 11.10
N ASN A 62 -10.05 2.37 12.20
CA ASN A 62 -9.33 2.62 13.46
C ASN A 62 -7.85 2.23 13.33
N VAL A 63 -7.58 1.10 12.67
CA VAL A 63 -6.22 0.66 12.34
C VAL A 63 -5.49 1.71 11.49
N ARG A 64 -6.11 2.22 10.42
CA ARG A 64 -5.50 3.28 9.60
C ARG A 64 -5.28 4.57 10.39
N LYS A 65 -6.19 4.94 11.29
CA LYS A 65 -6.06 6.10 12.16
C LYS A 65 -4.87 5.93 13.12
N GLU A 66 -4.75 4.78 13.76
CA GLU A 66 -3.65 4.48 14.68
C GLU A 66 -2.29 4.51 13.98
N VAL A 67 -2.18 3.89 12.81
CA VAL A 67 -0.97 3.95 11.98
C VAL A 67 -0.62 5.39 11.64
N ARG A 68 -1.58 6.22 11.20
CA ARG A 68 -1.34 7.64 10.91
C ARG A 68 -0.86 8.41 12.15
N THR A 69 -1.44 8.15 13.32
CA THR A 69 -1.02 8.77 14.58
C THR A 69 0.41 8.40 14.93
N ARG A 70 0.76 7.11 14.84
CA ARG A 70 2.12 6.62 15.11
C ARG A 70 3.15 7.19 14.14
N LEU A 71 2.77 7.34 12.87
CA LEU A 71 3.62 7.90 11.81
C LEU A 71 3.85 9.40 11.92
N ARG A 72 2.91 10.16 12.49
CA ARG A 72 3.05 11.61 12.70
C ARG A 72 4.30 11.94 13.52
N ASP A 73 4.55 11.16 14.55
CA ASP A 73 5.62 11.39 15.51
C ASP A 73 6.87 10.52 15.22
N ALA A 74 6.83 9.75 14.12
CA ALA A 74 7.87 8.81 13.76
C ALA A 74 9.09 9.49 13.11
N LYS A 75 10.29 9.02 13.46
CA LYS A 75 11.56 9.46 12.87
C LYS A 75 11.99 8.51 11.75
N HIS A 76 12.43 9.08 10.64
CA HIS A 76 13.10 8.30 9.59
C HIS A 76 14.50 7.92 10.04
N SER A 77 14.90 6.67 9.83
CA SER A 77 16.28 6.20 9.97
C SER A 77 16.77 5.70 8.61
N ASP A 78 18.01 6.04 8.27
CA ASP A 78 18.70 5.53 7.08
C ASP A 78 19.25 4.10 7.27
N HIS A 79 19.03 3.50 8.45
CA HIS A 79 19.54 2.19 8.84
C HIS A 79 21.05 2.05 8.56
N GLY A 80 21.81 3.10 8.91
CA GLY A 80 23.27 3.15 8.71
C GLY A 80 23.68 3.26 7.24
N GLY A 81 22.80 3.80 6.39
CA GLY A 81 23.05 3.99 4.95
C GLY A 81 23.11 2.68 4.16
N LYS A 82 22.68 1.55 4.74
CA LYS A 82 22.82 0.22 4.13
C LYS A 82 22.19 0.10 2.74
N HIS A 83 21.09 0.83 2.51
CA HIS A 83 20.31 0.79 1.27
C HIS A 83 20.58 1.95 0.30
N THR A 84 21.54 2.82 0.63
CA THR A 84 21.85 4.05 -0.13
C THR A 84 23.35 4.19 -0.41
N ARG A 85 24.07 3.05 -0.50
CA ARG A 85 25.53 3.05 -0.69
C ARG A 85 25.94 3.35 -2.12
N ALA A 86 25.07 3.02 -3.07
CA ALA A 86 25.34 3.17 -4.50
C ALA A 86 25.27 4.64 -4.92
N LYS A 87 26.24 5.09 -5.72
CA LYS A 87 26.25 6.43 -6.33
C LYS A 87 25.76 6.38 -7.78
N THR A 88 25.91 5.23 -8.44
CA THR A 88 25.41 5.00 -9.81
C THR A 88 24.37 3.87 -9.86
N THR A 89 23.59 3.83 -10.94
CA THR A 89 22.59 2.77 -11.18
C THR A 89 23.24 1.39 -11.30
N GLU A 90 24.43 1.31 -11.92
CA GLU A 90 25.19 0.07 -12.08
C GLU A 90 25.71 -0.44 -10.73
N GLU A 91 26.21 0.47 -9.88
CA GLU A 91 26.59 0.15 -8.51
C GLU A 91 25.39 -0.33 -7.69
N ALA A 92 24.22 0.29 -7.87
CA ALA A 92 23.00 -0.12 -7.19
C ALA A 92 22.64 -1.57 -7.53
N LYS A 93 22.70 -1.92 -8.82
CA LYS A 93 22.50 -3.30 -9.27
C LYS A 93 23.55 -4.24 -8.66
N LYS A 94 24.84 -3.90 -8.72
CA LYS A 94 25.93 -4.73 -8.18
C LYS A 94 25.80 -4.97 -6.67
N PHE A 95 25.57 -3.91 -5.89
CA PHE A 95 25.48 -4.00 -4.43
C PHE A 95 24.19 -4.67 -3.95
N SER A 96 23.12 -4.64 -4.76
CA SER A 96 21.83 -5.25 -4.42
C SER A 96 21.87 -6.76 -4.18
N HIS A 97 22.89 -7.47 -4.68
CA HIS A 97 23.12 -8.88 -4.35
C HIS A 97 23.42 -9.11 -2.86
N SER A 98 24.01 -8.12 -2.19
CA SER A 98 24.32 -8.18 -0.75
C SER A 98 23.21 -7.57 0.12
N ALA A 99 22.72 -6.40 -0.28
CA ALA A 99 21.64 -5.69 0.38
C ALA A 99 20.95 -4.81 -0.66
N ALA A 100 19.63 -4.87 -0.74
CA ALA A 100 18.82 -4.06 -1.64
C ALA A 100 19.28 -2.58 -1.65
N GLN A 101 19.34 -1.96 -2.82
CA GLN A 101 19.79 -0.58 -2.97
C GLN A 101 18.72 0.26 -3.66
N TYR A 102 18.43 1.43 -3.10
CA TYR A 102 17.66 2.43 -3.82
C TYR A 102 18.43 2.95 -5.04
N LEU A 103 17.70 3.45 -6.03
CA LEU A 103 18.33 4.22 -7.10
C LEU A 103 18.92 5.51 -6.52
N PRO A 104 20.16 5.89 -6.90
CA PRO A 104 20.82 7.09 -6.37
C PRO A 104 20.09 8.38 -6.74
N THR A 105 19.25 8.35 -7.78
CA THR A 105 18.43 9.49 -8.23
C THR A 105 17.14 9.67 -7.42
N LYS A 106 16.75 8.70 -6.59
CA LYS A 106 15.49 8.73 -5.83
C LYS A 106 15.79 8.90 -4.34
N SER A 107 15.00 9.73 -3.66
CA SER A 107 15.10 9.89 -2.21
C SER A 107 14.39 8.75 -1.49
N ASN A 108 15.13 7.91 -0.77
CA ASN A 108 14.58 6.83 0.05
C ASN A 108 13.56 7.35 1.06
N ARG A 109 13.88 8.43 1.79
CA ARG A 109 12.99 9.03 2.77
C ARG A 109 11.64 9.43 2.15
N ALA A 110 11.65 10.03 0.96
CA ALA A 110 10.43 10.44 0.28
C ALA A 110 9.60 9.24 -0.19
N LEU A 111 10.25 8.20 -0.71
CA LEU A 111 9.60 6.95 -1.10
C LEU A 111 8.97 6.26 0.12
N GLU A 112 9.70 6.14 1.21
CA GLU A 112 9.20 5.49 2.42
C GLU A 112 8.02 6.25 3.04
N GLN A 113 8.12 7.59 3.10
CA GLN A 113 7.03 8.43 3.58
C GLN A 113 5.78 8.34 2.69
N SER A 114 5.96 8.36 1.36
CA SER A 114 4.82 8.27 0.44
C SER A 114 4.13 6.91 0.52
N ALA A 115 4.91 5.82 0.59
CA ALA A 115 4.37 4.49 0.81
C ALA A 115 3.59 4.41 2.13
N LEU A 116 4.13 4.91 3.23
CA LEU A 116 3.48 4.91 4.53
C LEU A 116 2.18 5.73 4.58
N LYS A 117 2.14 6.87 3.88
CA LYS A 117 0.97 7.77 3.81
C LYS A 117 -0.11 7.31 2.84
N SER A 118 0.22 6.47 1.87
CA SER A 118 -0.76 5.96 0.89
C SER A 118 -1.87 5.15 1.57
N ASP A 119 -3.06 5.12 1.00
CA ASP A 119 -4.10 4.17 1.44
C ASP A 119 -3.94 2.79 0.76
N GLU A 120 -3.09 2.71 -0.27
CA GLU A 120 -2.81 1.50 -1.02
C GLU A 120 -1.62 0.71 -0.44
N GLY A 121 -1.46 -0.53 -0.92
CA GLY A 121 -0.43 -1.47 -0.47
C GLY A 121 -0.92 -2.40 0.65
N LYS A 122 -0.05 -3.35 1.02
CA LYS A 122 -0.35 -4.34 2.06
C LYS A 122 0.25 -3.91 3.38
N LEU A 123 -0.62 -3.64 4.35
CA LEU A 123 -0.23 -3.40 5.75
C LEU A 123 -0.25 -4.73 6.52
N LEU A 124 0.83 -5.02 7.24
CA LEU A 124 0.95 -6.16 8.15
C LEU A 124 1.25 -5.64 9.55
N LEU A 125 0.31 -5.82 10.47
CA LEU A 125 0.47 -5.46 11.88
C LEU A 125 1.09 -6.62 12.66
N LYS A 126 1.99 -6.32 13.59
CA LYS A 126 2.51 -7.26 14.57
C LYS A 126 1.92 -6.99 15.95
N ALA A 127 1.96 -8.01 16.81
CA ALA A 127 1.40 -7.94 18.16
C ALA A 127 2.12 -6.92 19.06
N ASP A 128 3.40 -6.66 18.81
CA ASP A 128 4.22 -5.67 19.52
C ASP A 128 3.93 -4.21 19.09
N GLY A 129 2.98 -4.01 18.18
CA GLY A 129 2.66 -2.69 17.61
C GLY A 129 3.63 -2.24 16.52
N SER A 130 4.66 -3.02 16.20
CA SER A 130 5.39 -2.80 14.94
C SER A 130 4.51 -3.16 13.76
N PHE A 131 4.79 -2.58 12.60
CA PHE A 131 4.09 -2.92 11.38
C PHE A 131 4.99 -2.79 10.17
N TRP A 132 4.66 -3.55 9.13
CA TRP A 132 5.30 -3.43 7.83
C TRP A 132 4.29 -3.01 6.79
N LYS A 133 4.74 -2.20 5.84
CA LYS A 133 3.96 -1.86 4.66
C LYS A 133 4.72 -2.23 3.41
N VAL A 134 4.10 -3.04 2.57
CA VAL A 134 4.60 -3.40 1.25
C VAL A 134 3.83 -2.58 0.21
N TYR A 135 4.55 -1.83 -0.61
CA TYR A 135 3.96 -0.86 -1.53
C TYR A 135 4.66 -0.88 -2.88
N ARG A 136 3.90 -0.70 -3.96
CA ARG A 136 4.40 -0.65 -5.34
C ARG A 136 4.29 0.77 -5.89
N PHE A 137 5.38 1.27 -6.45
CA PHE A 137 5.40 2.50 -7.22
C PHE A 137 5.14 2.24 -8.71
N GLU A 138 4.79 3.29 -9.44
CA GLU A 138 4.73 3.24 -10.90
C GLU A 138 6.14 3.17 -11.50
N ASP A 139 7.02 4.02 -10.98
CA ASP A 139 8.43 4.08 -11.36
C ASP A 139 9.28 3.03 -10.64
N PRO A 140 10.36 2.55 -11.26
CA PRO A 140 11.41 1.83 -10.56
C PRO A 140 12.01 2.64 -9.42
N VAL A 141 12.26 1.97 -8.30
CA VAL A 141 12.75 2.61 -7.05
C VAL A 141 14.14 2.14 -6.65
N GLY A 142 14.55 0.96 -7.11
CA GLY A 142 15.81 0.36 -6.69
C GLY A 142 16.03 -1.03 -7.25
N TYR A 143 17.03 -1.69 -6.69
CA TYR A 143 17.38 -3.07 -6.99
C TYR A 143 17.35 -3.93 -5.73
N ASP A 144 16.96 -5.19 -5.89
CA ASP A 144 17.08 -6.22 -4.87
C ASP A 144 17.52 -7.52 -5.55
N GLN A 145 18.57 -8.18 -5.05
CA GLN A 145 19.13 -9.39 -5.65
C GLN A 145 19.56 -9.27 -7.12
N GLY A 146 19.91 -8.07 -7.57
CA GLY A 146 20.31 -7.77 -8.96
C GLY A 146 19.12 -7.39 -9.87
N GLU A 147 17.89 -7.48 -9.38
CA GLU A 147 16.67 -7.22 -10.14
C GLU A 147 16.14 -5.81 -9.88
N LEU A 148 15.79 -5.11 -10.95
CA LEU A 148 15.15 -3.81 -10.85
C LEU A 148 13.74 -4.01 -10.29
N THR A 149 13.37 -3.23 -9.28
CA THR A 149 12.07 -3.35 -8.62
C THR A 149 11.37 -2.00 -8.49
N ARG A 150 10.03 -2.09 -8.48
CA ARG A 150 9.09 -1.01 -8.16
C ARG A 150 8.54 -1.11 -6.74
N TRP A 151 8.88 -2.18 -6.02
CA TRP A 151 8.34 -2.46 -4.70
C TRP A 151 9.30 -2.04 -3.61
N ILE A 152 8.72 -1.54 -2.52
CA ILE A 152 9.44 -1.34 -1.27
C ILE A 152 8.71 -2.03 -0.13
N ARG A 153 9.48 -2.35 0.91
CA ARG A 153 8.95 -2.67 2.23
C ARG A 153 9.44 -1.62 3.21
N VAL A 154 8.52 -1.01 3.93
CA VAL A 154 8.81 -0.07 5.01
C VAL A 154 8.40 -0.68 6.33
N GLU A 155 9.33 -0.71 7.28
CA GLU A 155 9.10 -1.16 8.64
C GLU A 155 8.98 0.05 9.57
N TYR A 156 7.99 0.01 10.46
CA TYR A 156 7.89 0.89 11.61
C TYR A 156 8.02 0.07 12.88
N SER A 157 8.90 0.52 13.78
CA SER A 157 9.06 -0.04 15.12
C SER A 157 9.54 1.04 16.08
N SER A 158 8.95 1.09 17.28
CA SER A 158 9.36 1.99 18.38
C SER A 158 9.59 3.46 17.98
N GLY A 159 8.70 4.03 17.17
CA GLY A 159 8.80 5.43 16.75
C GLY A 159 9.82 5.70 15.63
N VAL A 160 10.42 4.67 15.06
CA VAL A 160 11.36 4.78 13.94
C VAL A 160 10.80 4.02 12.73
N TYR A 161 10.97 4.56 11.54
CA TYR A 161 10.75 3.82 10.30
C TYR A 161 11.95 3.85 9.38
N HIS A 162 12.10 2.78 8.62
CA HIS A 162 13.09 2.64 7.56
C HIS A 162 12.58 1.59 6.56
N GLY A 163 13.08 1.62 5.34
CA GLY A 163 12.66 0.69 4.31
C GLY A 163 13.76 0.29 3.36
N HIS A 164 13.40 -0.62 2.46
CA HIS A 164 14.27 -1.03 1.37
C HIS A 164 13.46 -1.47 0.14
N PRO A 165 14.06 -1.40 -1.06
CA PRO A 165 13.50 -2.05 -2.25
C PRO A 165 13.38 -3.55 -2.06
N MET A 166 12.38 -4.18 -2.67
CA MET A 166 12.12 -5.60 -2.52
C MET A 166 11.84 -6.26 -3.87
N SER A 167 12.52 -7.37 -4.18
CA SER A 167 12.30 -8.12 -5.41
C SER A 167 10.89 -8.70 -5.46
N ILE A 168 10.37 -8.91 -6.66
CA ILE A 168 9.00 -9.41 -6.84
C ILE A 168 8.81 -10.78 -6.18
N ASP A 169 9.82 -11.65 -6.23
CA ASP A 169 9.77 -12.98 -5.63
C ASP A 169 9.67 -12.92 -4.10
N ARG A 170 10.30 -11.92 -3.48
CA ARG A 170 10.16 -11.68 -2.04
C ARG A 170 8.83 -11.03 -1.70
N VAL A 171 8.35 -10.11 -2.53
CA VAL A 171 7.04 -9.46 -2.36
C VAL A 171 5.91 -10.49 -2.40
N ARG A 172 5.98 -11.47 -3.31
CA ARG A 172 4.98 -12.54 -3.45
C ARG A 172 4.77 -13.39 -2.20
N LYS A 173 5.71 -13.38 -1.26
CA LYS A 173 5.53 -14.02 0.06
C LYS A 173 4.51 -13.29 0.93
N TYR A 174 4.24 -12.01 0.64
CA TYR A 174 3.30 -11.15 1.37
C TYR A 174 2.07 -10.79 0.54
N VAL A 175 2.25 -10.67 -0.78
CA VAL A 175 1.24 -10.29 -1.77
C VAL A 175 1.35 -11.25 -2.96
N PRO A 176 0.77 -12.46 -2.90
CA PRO A 176 0.92 -13.49 -3.93
C PRO A 176 0.60 -13.02 -5.36
N GLU A 177 -0.37 -12.13 -5.49
CA GLU A 177 -0.85 -11.50 -6.72
C GLU A 177 0.03 -10.32 -7.20
N ALA A 178 1.16 -10.07 -6.55
CA ALA A 178 2.04 -8.97 -6.89
C ALA A 178 2.56 -9.08 -8.33
N ARG A 179 2.51 -7.92 -9.00
CA ARG A 179 3.01 -7.73 -10.36
C ARG A 179 4.41 -7.13 -10.35
N PRO A 180 5.27 -7.49 -11.31
CA PRO A 180 6.59 -6.85 -11.47
C PRO A 180 6.48 -5.33 -11.74
#